data_AF-A0A930ARJ7-F1
#
_entry.id   AF-A0A930ARJ7-F1
#
_cell.length_a   1.000
_cell.length_b   1.000
_cell.length_c   1.000
_cell.angle_alpha   90.00
_cell.angle_beta   90.00
_cell.angle_gamma   90.00
#
_symmetry.space_group_name_H-M   'P 1'
#
loop_
_entity.id
_entity.type
_entity.pdbx_description
1 polymer ?
#
loop_
_entity_poly.entity_id
_entity_poly.type
_entity_poly.pdbx_seq_one_letter_code
_entity_poly.pdbx_strand_id
1 'polypeptide(L)' 'ILPIPALDGGHVVFLLYEIITRRKPSEKFMVRAEYVGITILILLMIFANLNDILRWLHIM' A
#
# COMPACT_ATOMS: atom_id res chain seq x y z
N ILE A 1 -9.03 -25.32 7.90
CA ILE A 1 -8.25 -24.07 8.06
C ILE A 1 -8.27 -23.39 6.70
N LEU A 2 -9.29 -22.57 6.43
CA LEU A 2 -9.24 -21.65 5.30
C LEU A 2 -8.38 -20.48 5.77
N PRO A 3 -7.17 -20.25 5.22
CA PRO A 3 -6.60 -18.93 5.36
C PRO A 3 -7.54 -18.02 4.57
N ILE A 4 -8.14 -17.03 5.22
CA ILE A 4 -8.89 -15.98 4.53
C ILE A 4 -7.97 -14.76 4.49
N PRO A 5 -7.02 -14.69 3.54
CA PRO A 5 -6.17 -13.52 3.33
C PRO A 5 -6.90 -12.37 2.63
N ALA A 6 -8.22 -12.45 2.42
CA ALA A 6 -8.97 -11.55 1.55
C ALA A 6 -9.59 -10.32 2.24
N LEU A 7 -9.45 -10.17 3.57
CA LEU A 7 -10.15 -9.13 4.34
C LEU A 7 -9.29 -7.91 4.71
N ASP A 8 -8.09 -7.77 4.16
CA ASP A 8 -7.34 -6.50 4.22
C ASP A 8 -7.52 -5.77 2.88
N GLY A 9 -7.91 -4.50 2.89
CA GLY A 9 -8.29 -3.74 1.67
C GLY A 9 -7.28 -3.78 0.51
N GLY A 10 -5.99 -4.06 0.78
CA GLY A 10 -4.98 -4.30 -0.25
C GLY A 10 -5.19 -5.59 -1.06
N HIS A 11 -5.82 -6.59 -0.48
CA HIS A 11 -6.14 -7.88 -1.12
C HIS A 11 -7.34 -7.81 -2.06
N VAL A 12 -8.22 -6.82 -1.92
CA VAL A 12 -9.30 -6.57 -2.89
C VAL A 12 -8.73 -6.23 -4.27
N VAL A 13 -7.60 -5.52 -4.31
CA VAL A 13 -6.90 -5.20 -5.57
C VAL A 13 -6.28 -6.46 -6.20
N PHE A 14 -5.75 -7.38 -5.38
CA PHE A 14 -5.28 -8.68 -5.88
C PHE A 14 -6.42 -9.56 -6.38
N LEU A 15 -7.59 -9.51 -5.74
CA LEU A 15 -8.79 -10.21 -6.19
C LEU A 15 -9.27 -9.66 -7.55
N LEU A 16 -9.31 -8.33 -7.71
CA LEU A 16 -9.62 -7.68 -8.99
C LEU A 16 -8.60 -8.05 -10.07
N TYR A 17 -7.30 -8.07 -9.73
CA TYR A 17 -6.25 -8.51 -10.64
C TYR A 17 -6.43 -9.99 -11.02
N GLU A 18 -6.83 -10.86 -10.10
CA GLU A 18 -7.10 -12.27 -10.38
C GLU A 18 -8.34 -12.44 -11.27
N ILE A 19 -9.39 -11.64 -11.08
CA ILE A 19 -10.58 -11.63 -11.95
C ILE A 19 -10.22 -11.21 -13.38
N ILE A 20 -9.38 -10.18 -13.54
CA ILE A 20 -8.95 -9.66 -14.85
C ILE A 20 -7.95 -10.61 -15.53
N THR A 21 -6.98 -11.13 -14.78
CA THR A 21 -5.83 -11.86 -15.33
C THR A 21 -6.03 -13.38 -15.30
N ARG A 22 -7.04 -13.89 -14.58
CA ARG A 22 -7.33 -15.31 -14.32
C ARG A 22 -6.12 -16.15 -13.87
N ARG A 23 -5.10 -15.48 -13.33
CA ARG A 23 -3.88 -16.10 -12.81
C ARG A 23 -3.69 -15.67 -11.37
N LYS A 24 -3.45 -16.65 -10.49
CA LYS A 24 -3.12 -16.38 -9.09
C LYS A 24 -1.83 -15.57 -9.02
N PRO A 25 -1.85 -14.34 -8.47
CA PRO A 25 -0.63 -13.60 -8.24
C PRO A 25 0.29 -14.41 -7.31
N SER A 26 1.59 -14.42 -7.61
CA SER A 26 2.55 -15.16 -6.78
C SER A 26 2.67 -14.52 -5.40
N GLU A 27 2.78 -15.29 -4.32
CA GLU A 27 2.95 -14.77 -2.95
C GLU A 27 4.10 -13.75 -2.84
N LYS A 28 5.23 -13.99 -3.53
CA LYS A 28 6.38 -13.06 -3.56
C LYS A 28 6.04 -11.69 -4.16
N PHE A 29 5.10 -11.65 -5.12
CA PHE A 29 4.64 -10.40 -5.73
C PHE A 29 3.73 -9.64 -4.78
N MET A 30 2.82 -10.34 -4.10
CA MET A 30 1.91 -9.74 -3.11
C MET A 30 2.68 -9.08 -1.98
N VAL A 31 3.63 -9.79 -1.38
CA VAL A 31 4.48 -9.27 -0.32
C VAL A 31 5.26 -8.03 -0.79
N ARG A 32 5.84 -8.06 -2.00
CA ARG A 32 6.56 -6.90 -2.56
C ARG A 32 5.65 -5.69 -2.78
N ALA A 33 4.46 -5.90 -3.32
CA ALA A 33 3.50 -4.83 -3.58
C ALA A 33 3.01 -4.19 -2.26
N GLU A 34 2.81 -4.99 -1.22
CA GLU A 34 2.47 -4.50 0.12
C GLU A 34 3.60 -3.65 0.73
N TYR A 35 4.84 -4.15 0.71
CA TYR A 35 5.99 -3.38 1.18
C TYR A 35 6.18 -2.08 0.40
N VAL A 36 5.96 -2.09 -0.92
CA VAL A 36 6.00 -0.87 -1.75
C VAL A 36 4.90 0.10 -1.33
N GLY A 37 3.67 -0.38 -1.14
CA GLY A 37 2.54 0.43 -0.68
C GLY A 37 2.81 1.11 0.65
N ILE A 38 3.28 0.35 1.65
CA ILE A 38 3.63 0.88 2.97
C ILE A 38 4.79 1.87 2.87
N THR A 39 5.81 1.58 2.06
CA THR A 39 6.95 2.49 1.86
C THR A 39 6.48 3.84 1.31
N ILE A 40 5.60 3.83 0.30
CA ILE A 40 5.03 5.06 -0.28
C ILE A 40 4.21 5.82 0.76
N LEU A 41 3.37 5.14 1.53
CA LEU A 41 2.56 5.77 2.59
C LEU A 41 3.44 6.45 3.64
N ILE A 42 4.51 5.79 4.11
CA ILE A 42 5.44 6.37 5.07
C ILE A 42 6.14 7.60 4.48
N LEU A 43 6.60 7.52 3.23
CA LEU A 43 7.24 8.65 2.55
C LEU A 43 6.29 9.85 2.44
N LEU A 44 5.05 9.62 2.02
CA LEU A 44 4.03 10.67 1.93
C LEU A 44 3.69 11.25 3.30
N MET A 45 3.60 10.41 4.33
CA MET A 45 3.33 10.87 5.69
C MET A 45 4.47 11.76 6.19
N ILE A 46 5.73 11.37 6.01
CA ILE A 46 6.89 12.19 6.39
C ILE A 46 6.88 13.50 5.59
N PHE A 47 6.67 13.43 4.28
CA PHE A 47 6.62 14.62 3.43
C PHE A 47 5.53 15.60 3.86
N ALA A 48 4.31 15.11 4.11
CA ALA A 48 3.19 15.93 4.57
C ALA A 48 3.48 16.57 5.94
N ASN A 49 3.98 15.79 6.90
CA ASN A 49 4.32 16.31 8.23
C ASN A 49 5.44 17.36 8.16
N LEU A 50 6.47 17.15 7.33
CA LEU A 50 7.53 18.14 7.13
C LEU A 50 6.96 19.41 6.50
N ASN A 51 6.12 19.28 5.48
CA ASN A 51 5.48 20.43 4.84
C ASN A 51 4.60 21.20 5.83
N ASP A 52 3.87 20.51 6.70
CA ASP A 52 3.06 21.13 7.75
C ASP A 52 3.92 21.86 8.79
N ILE A 53 5.06 21.28 9.20
CA ILE A 53 6.01 21.92 10.13
C ILE A 53 6.66 23.15 9.49
N LEU A 54 7.10 23.06 8.24
CA LEU A 54 7.72 24.18 7.53
C LEU A 54 6.75 25.36 7.38
N ARG A 55 5.49 25.05 7.08
CA ARG A 55 4.39 26.02 7.04
C ARG A 55 4.11 26.62 8.42
N TRP A 56 4.11 25.80 9.47
CA TRP A 56 3.90 26.26 10.84
C TRP A 56 5.02 27.23 11.29
N LEU A 57 6.27 26.93 10.93
CA LEU A 57 7.44 27.76 11.18
C LEU A 57 7.54 29.01 10.28
N HIS A 58 6.58 29.22 9.36
CA HIS A 58 6.59 30.31 8.38
C HIS A 58 7.86 30.38 7.52
N ILE A 59 8.56 29.27 7.36
CA ILE A 59 9.76 29.17 6.50
C ILE A 59 9.33 29.03 5.04
N MET A 60 8.15 28.42 4.82
CA MET A 60 7.49 28.21 3.53
C MET A 60 6.02 28.65 3.60
#